data_AF-A0A257MHR9-F1
#
_entry.id   AF-A0A257MHR9-F1
#
_cell.length_a   1.000
_cell.length_b   1.000
_cell.length_c   1.000
_cell.angle_alpha   90.00
_cell.angle_beta   90.00
_cell.angle_gamma   90.00
#
_symmetry.space_group_name_H-M   'P 1'
#
loop_
_entity.id
_entity.type
_entity.pdbx_description
1 polymer ?
#
loop_
_entity_poly.entity_id
_entity_poly.type
_entity_poly.pdbx_seq_one_letter_code
_entity_poly.pdbx_strand_id
1 'polypeptide(L)'
;MNLRIRDFFQTRQGWIFAVSDYCHPHGIRSLLRYVPDLKGEREAGGRRYRKLDFDDAYRFLRIKQPDWVADLHQVPAEEIELTFSPSHALLALAQTDPRVKRIVQTLAGAGVPMQQMGITGSMLVGLQAPGSDIDFVVYGPSWWKARDILARAKSNG
;
A
#
# COMPACT_ATOMS: atom_id res chain seq x y z
N MET A 1 -14.02 -8.61 -7.90
CA MET A 1 -13.01 -8.03 -6.98
C MET A 1 -12.94 -6.53 -7.25
N ASN A 2 -13.01 -5.67 -6.22
CA ASN A 2 -13.02 -4.22 -6.38
C ASN A 2 -11.80 -3.62 -5.65
N LEU A 3 -10.72 -3.39 -6.39
CA LEU A 3 -9.49 -2.78 -5.87
C LEU A 3 -9.51 -1.27 -6.07
N ARG A 4 -9.03 -0.53 -5.09
CA ARG A 4 -8.93 0.93 -5.14
C ARG A 4 -7.47 1.36 -5.26
N ILE A 5 -7.25 2.59 -5.74
CA ILE A 5 -5.93 3.21 -5.67
C ILE A 5 -5.42 3.17 -4.22
N ARG A 6 -4.13 2.85 -4.04
CA ARG A 6 -3.44 2.61 -2.76
C ARG A 6 -3.73 1.26 -2.09
N ASP A 7 -4.62 0.44 -2.64
CA ASP A 7 -4.66 -0.97 -2.27
C ASP A 7 -3.42 -1.69 -2.82
N PHE A 8 -3.06 -2.80 -2.20
CA PHE A 8 -2.00 -3.68 -2.69
C PHE A 8 -2.61 -5.04 -2.98
N PHE A 9 -1.95 -5.83 -3.82
CA PHE A 9 -2.28 -7.24 -4.01
C PHE A 9 -1.02 -8.07 -4.18
N GLN A 10 -1.13 -9.36 -3.90
CA GLN A 10 -0.10 -10.36 -4.10
C GLN A 10 -0.55 -11.33 -5.18
N THR A 11 0.33 -11.64 -6.12
CA THR A 11 0.10 -12.68 -7.14
C THR A 11 0.44 -14.07 -6.61
N ARG A 12 0.05 -15.12 -7.34
CA ARG A 12 0.40 -16.53 -7.02
C ARG A 12 1.90 -16.79 -6.87
N GLN A 13 2.74 -15.99 -7.51
CA GLN A 13 4.20 -16.09 -7.40
C GLN A 13 4.75 -15.37 -6.15
N GLY A 14 3.87 -14.78 -5.33
CA GLY A 14 4.23 -13.98 -4.16
C GLY A 14 4.66 -12.56 -4.50
N TRP A 15 4.44 -12.06 -5.72
CA TRP A 15 4.84 -10.70 -6.09
C TRP A 15 3.80 -9.71 -5.62
N ILE A 16 4.25 -8.62 -5.01
CA ILE A 16 3.36 -7.64 -4.39
C ILE A 16 3.35 -6.36 -5.21
N PHE A 17 2.16 -5.95 -5.61
CA PHE A 17 1.88 -4.80 -6.46
C PHE A 17 1.08 -3.74 -5.71
N ALA A 18 1.35 -2.48 -6.03
CA ALA A 18 0.57 -1.32 -5.59
C ALA A 18 -0.39 -0.90 -6.69
N VAL A 19 -1.69 -0.88 -6.39
CA VAL A 19 -2.74 -0.45 -7.33
C VAL A 19 -2.61 1.04 -7.58
N SER A 20 -2.49 1.40 -8.86
CA SER A 20 -2.16 2.75 -9.31
C SER A 20 -3.29 3.44 -10.07
N ASP A 21 -4.31 2.69 -10.48
CA ASP A 21 -5.45 3.22 -11.26
C ASP A 21 -6.76 2.49 -10.93
N TYR A 22 -7.88 3.12 -11.26
CA TYR A 22 -9.22 2.56 -11.10
C TYR A 22 -9.56 1.66 -12.30
N CYS A 23 -9.19 0.37 -12.23
CA CYS A 23 -9.58 -0.75 -13.11
C CYS A 23 -9.58 -0.52 -14.65
N HIS A 24 -8.76 -1.27 -15.38
CA HIS A 24 -8.71 -1.25 -16.85
C HIS A 24 -9.28 -2.56 -17.43
N PRO A 25 -9.89 -2.57 -18.62
CA PRO A 25 -10.38 -3.80 -19.27
C PRO A 25 -9.34 -4.91 -19.50
N HIS A 26 -8.05 -4.59 -19.42
CA HIS A 26 -6.95 -5.51 -19.72
C HIS A 26 -6.24 -6.03 -18.46
N GLY A 27 -6.76 -5.68 -17.28
CA GLY A 27 -6.18 -6.08 -16.00
C GLY A 27 -6.02 -4.91 -15.04
N ILE A 28 -5.37 -5.20 -13.93
CA ILE A 28 -5.21 -4.24 -12.83
C ILE A 28 -3.93 -3.46 -13.04
N ARG A 29 -4.09 -2.17 -13.31
CA ARG A 29 -3.01 -1.20 -13.48
C ARG A 29 -2.31 -0.96 -12.15
N SER A 30 -1.04 -1.34 -12.10
CA SER A 30 -0.30 -1.41 -10.84
C SER A 30 1.21 -1.29 -11.04
N LEU A 31 1.94 -1.12 -9.94
CA LEU A 31 3.39 -1.12 -9.92
C LEU A 31 3.90 -2.24 -9.03
N LEU A 32 4.80 -3.08 -9.56
CA LEU A 32 5.47 -4.11 -8.77
C LEU A 32 6.37 -3.43 -7.74
N ARG A 33 6.25 -3.82 -6.47
CA ARG A 33 6.97 -3.20 -5.35
C ARG A 33 7.86 -4.18 -4.61
N TYR A 34 7.46 -5.44 -4.51
CA TYR A 34 8.19 -6.45 -3.77
C TYR A 34 8.15 -7.80 -4.47
N VAL A 35 9.28 -8.49 -4.47
CA VAL A 35 9.39 -9.86 -4.98
C VAL A 35 10.03 -10.74 -3.89
N PRO A 36 9.61 -12.01 -3.74
CA PRO A 36 10.26 -12.92 -2.82
C PRO A 36 11.74 -13.08 -3.16
N ASP A 37 12.59 -12.95 -2.16
CA ASP A 37 14.04 -13.06 -2.30
C ASP A 37 14.64 -13.51 -0.95
N LEU A 38 15.34 -14.64 -0.93
CA LEU A 38 15.98 -15.17 0.29
C LEU A 38 17.02 -14.19 0.87
N LYS A 39 17.61 -13.35 0.01
CA LYS A 39 18.56 -12.29 0.39
C LYS A 39 17.89 -10.93 0.55
N GLY A 40 16.55 -10.87 0.45
CA GLY A 40 15.78 -9.65 0.57
C GLY A 40 15.90 -8.99 1.94
N GLU A 41 15.80 -7.67 1.94
CA GLU A 41 15.95 -6.81 3.11
C GLU A 41 14.64 -6.56 3.87
N ARG A 42 13.50 -6.99 3.31
CA ARG A 42 12.17 -6.89 3.93
C ARG A 42 11.68 -8.27 4.35
N GLU A 43 10.93 -8.35 5.44
CA GLU A 43 10.41 -9.62 5.96
C GLU A 43 8.95 -9.46 6.37
N ALA A 44 8.09 -10.40 5.95
CA ALA A 44 6.71 -10.50 6.39
C ALA A 44 6.27 -11.97 6.41
N GLY A 45 5.63 -12.41 7.51
CA GLY A 45 5.11 -13.78 7.62
C GLY A 45 6.18 -14.87 7.45
N GLY A 46 7.41 -14.62 7.90
CA GLY A 46 8.53 -15.55 7.75
C GLY A 46 9.10 -15.68 6.33
N ARG A 47 8.67 -14.82 5.39
CA ARG A 47 9.23 -14.74 4.03
C ARG A 47 9.98 -13.44 3.85
N ARG A 48 11.10 -13.52 3.12
CA ARG A 48 11.92 -12.37 2.74
C ARG A 48 11.57 -11.86 1.35
N TYR A 49 11.64 -10.54 1.20
CA TYR A 49 11.32 -9.82 -0.01
C TYR A 49 12.37 -8.76 -0.31
N ARG A 50 12.65 -8.59 -1.60
CA ARG A 50 13.43 -7.47 -2.11
C ARG A 50 12.49 -6.37 -2.57
N LYS A 51 12.70 -5.13 -2.11
CA LYS A 51 11.97 -3.97 -2.62
C LYS A 51 12.52 -3.59 -3.99
N LEU A 52 11.63 -3.35 -4.95
CA LEU A 52 11.98 -2.84 -6.27
C LEU A 52 11.60 -1.36 -6.36
N ASP A 53 12.48 -0.57 -6.94
CA ASP A 53 12.13 0.74 -7.46
C ASP A 53 11.42 0.63 -8.81
N PHE A 54 11.10 1.77 -9.42
CA PHE A 54 10.37 1.80 -10.68
C PHE A 54 11.14 1.07 -11.80
N ASP A 55 12.42 1.42 -12.02
CA ASP A 55 13.19 0.84 -13.12
C ASP A 55 13.51 -0.64 -12.91
N ASP A 56 13.80 -1.04 -11.67
CA ASP A 56 14.01 -2.43 -11.27
C ASP A 56 12.76 -3.27 -11.51
N ALA A 57 11.58 -2.73 -11.20
CA ALA A 57 10.30 -3.41 -11.41
C ALA A 57 10.04 -3.71 -12.89
N TYR A 58 10.25 -2.71 -13.76
CA TYR A 58 10.11 -2.89 -15.21
C TYR A 58 11.15 -3.88 -15.77
N ARG A 59 12.41 -3.75 -15.35
CA ARG A 59 13.47 -4.70 -15.76
C ARG A 59 13.14 -6.13 -15.34
N PHE A 60 12.63 -6.31 -14.13
CA PHE A 60 12.23 -7.62 -13.63
C PHE A 60 11.08 -8.22 -14.45
N LEU A 61 10.00 -7.46 -14.69
CA LEU A 61 8.83 -7.98 -15.40
C LEU A 61 9.11 -8.24 -16.88
N ARG A 62 9.91 -7.42 -17.57
CA ARG A 62 10.32 -7.69 -18.96
C ARG A 62 10.99 -9.06 -19.13
N ILE A 63 11.64 -9.58 -18.08
CA ILE A 63 12.29 -10.89 -18.10
C ILE A 63 11.32 -11.99 -17.67
N LYS A 64 10.49 -11.74 -16.65
CA LYS A 64 9.70 -12.79 -15.98
C LYS A 64 8.27 -12.94 -16.49
N GLN A 65 7.61 -11.83 -16.84
CA GLN A 65 6.24 -11.75 -17.36
C GLN A 65 6.13 -10.54 -18.30
N PRO A 66 6.72 -10.62 -19.51
CA PRO A 66 6.76 -9.49 -20.43
C PRO A 66 5.37 -8.99 -20.83
N ASP A 67 4.38 -9.89 -20.87
CA ASP A 67 2.98 -9.58 -21.24
C ASP A 67 2.29 -8.64 -20.24
N TRP A 68 2.81 -8.51 -19.02
CA TRP A 68 2.26 -7.60 -18.00
C TRP A 68 2.85 -6.19 -18.09
N VAL A 69 3.81 -5.96 -18.98
CA VAL A 69 4.51 -4.68 -19.10
C VAL A 69 3.79 -3.78 -20.10
N ALA A 70 3.20 -2.68 -19.60
CA ALA A 70 2.68 -1.58 -20.43
C ALA A 70 3.20 -0.23 -19.88
N ASP A 71 2.45 0.86 -20.04
CA ASP A 71 2.75 2.17 -19.44
C ASP A 71 2.66 2.16 -17.90
N LEU A 72 1.78 1.30 -17.37
CA LEU A 72 1.80 0.73 -16.03
C LEU A 72 1.74 -0.79 -16.16
N HIS A 73 2.10 -1.54 -15.12
CA HIS A 73 1.94 -2.99 -15.21
C HIS A 73 0.45 -3.35 -15.23
N GLN A 74 0.07 -4.29 -16.08
CA GLN A 74 -1.30 -4.79 -16.23
C GLN A 74 -1.32 -6.25 -15.79
N VAL A 75 -1.74 -6.49 -14.55
CA VAL A 75 -1.79 -7.85 -14.00
C VAL A 75 -3.21 -8.41 -14.17
N PRO A 76 -3.37 -9.60 -14.80
CA PRO A 76 -4.67 -10.24 -14.90
C PRO A 76 -5.30 -10.51 -13.52
N ALA A 77 -6.62 -10.36 -13.40
CA ALA A 77 -7.30 -10.48 -12.11
C ALA A 77 -7.21 -11.91 -11.55
N GLU A 78 -7.13 -12.90 -12.43
CA GLU A 78 -6.95 -14.31 -12.11
C GLU A 78 -5.61 -14.60 -11.44
N GLU A 79 -4.57 -13.79 -11.63
CA GLU A 79 -3.26 -14.00 -11.01
C GLU A 79 -3.20 -13.58 -9.54
N ILE A 80 -4.22 -12.87 -9.07
CA ILE A 80 -4.29 -12.37 -7.70
C ILE A 80 -4.64 -13.50 -6.74
N GLU A 81 -3.76 -13.72 -5.78
CA GLU A 81 -3.94 -14.67 -4.69
C GLU A 81 -4.49 -13.97 -3.43
N LEU A 82 -4.01 -12.76 -3.14
CA LEU A 82 -4.36 -12.03 -1.92
C LEU A 82 -4.46 -10.53 -2.20
N THR A 83 -5.36 -9.83 -1.49
CA THR A 83 -5.50 -8.38 -1.55
C THR A 83 -5.28 -7.76 -0.18
N PHE A 84 -4.77 -6.53 -0.16
CA PHE A 84 -4.49 -5.77 1.04
C PHE A 84 -5.23 -4.43 0.97
N SER A 85 -6.15 -4.21 1.92
CA SER A 85 -6.96 -3.00 2.01
C SER A 85 -6.42 -2.04 3.07
N PRO A 86 -6.13 -0.77 2.73
CA PRO A 86 -5.65 0.23 3.67
C PRO A 86 -6.54 0.45 4.88
N SER A 87 -7.86 0.46 4.67
CA SER A 87 -8.83 0.68 5.74
C SER A 87 -8.90 -0.51 6.70
N HIS A 88 -8.72 -1.74 6.20
CA HIS A 88 -8.66 -2.92 7.06
C HIS A 88 -7.35 -2.97 7.85
N ALA A 89 -6.21 -2.72 7.21
CA ALA A 89 -4.91 -2.72 7.88
C ALA A 89 -4.82 -1.66 8.98
N LEU A 90 -5.45 -0.49 8.78
CA LEU A 90 -5.50 0.58 9.77
C LEU A 90 -6.08 0.12 11.11
N LEU A 91 -7.13 -0.71 11.10
CA LEU A 91 -7.80 -1.14 12.34
C LEU A 91 -6.83 -1.90 13.27
N ALA A 92 -6.04 -2.81 12.71
CA ALA A 92 -5.05 -3.57 13.47
C ALA A 92 -3.85 -2.68 13.85
N LEU A 93 -3.33 -1.90 12.90
CA LEU A 93 -2.14 -1.06 13.13
C LEU A 93 -2.39 0.07 14.12
N ALA A 94 -3.60 0.62 14.21
CA ALA A 94 -3.94 1.63 15.20
C ALA A 94 -3.98 1.09 16.64
N GLN A 95 -4.05 -0.24 16.81
CA GLN A 95 -3.97 -0.89 18.12
C GLN A 95 -2.53 -1.18 18.53
N THR A 96 -1.65 -1.45 17.57
CA THR A 96 -0.30 -1.95 17.83
C THR A 96 0.83 -0.95 17.57
N ASP A 97 0.67 0.01 16.66
CA ASP A 97 1.66 1.07 16.37
C ASP A 97 1.21 2.41 17.00
N PRO A 98 1.92 2.91 18.04
CA PRO A 98 1.59 4.16 18.71
C PRO A 98 1.58 5.39 17.79
N ARG A 99 2.39 5.39 16.73
CA ARG A 99 2.46 6.51 15.78
C ARG A 99 1.21 6.53 14.91
N VAL A 100 0.77 5.37 14.42
CA VAL A 100 -0.49 5.22 13.68
C VAL A 100 -1.67 5.59 14.58
N LYS A 101 -1.68 5.09 15.82
CA LYS A 101 -2.71 5.42 16.82
C LYS A 101 -2.84 6.93 17.04
N ARG A 102 -1.71 7.65 17.17
CA ARG A 102 -1.72 9.12 17.34
C ARG A 102 -2.37 9.82 16.16
N ILE A 103 -2.00 9.46 14.92
CA ILE A 103 -2.62 10.04 13.70
C ILE A 103 -4.12 9.80 13.68
N VAL A 104 -4.55 8.56 13.95
CA VAL A 104 -5.97 8.18 14.00
C VAL A 104 -6.74 8.99 15.03
N GLN A 105 -6.24 9.08 16.26
CA GLN A 105 -6.89 9.83 17.34
C GLN A 105 -7.01 11.32 17.00
N THR A 106 -5.95 11.92 16.44
CA THR A 106 -5.98 13.32 16.01
C THR A 106 -7.05 13.57 14.94
N LEU A 107 -7.11 12.73 13.91
CA LEU A 107 -8.07 12.89 12.82
C LEU A 107 -9.51 12.60 13.25
N ALA A 108 -9.71 11.49 13.97
CA ALA A 108 -11.03 11.07 14.44
C ALA A 108 -11.60 12.06 15.46
N GLY A 109 -10.77 12.55 16.39
CA GLY A 109 -11.17 13.55 17.40
C GLY A 109 -11.58 14.88 16.79
N ALA A 110 -11.07 15.22 15.60
CA ALA A 110 -11.48 16.39 14.82
C ALA A 110 -12.61 16.09 13.82
N GLY A 111 -13.22 14.91 13.90
CA GLY A 111 -14.40 14.51 13.12
C GLY A 111 -14.10 14.11 11.68
N VAL A 112 -12.94 13.49 11.40
CA VAL A 112 -12.72 12.74 10.15
C VAL A 112 -13.25 11.31 10.36
N PRO A 113 -14.13 10.77 9.49
CA PRO A 113 -14.67 9.42 9.66
C PRO A 113 -13.60 8.34 9.50
N MET A 114 -13.58 7.37 10.41
CA MET A 114 -12.64 6.23 10.37
C MET A 114 -12.73 5.43 9.07
N GLN A 115 -13.92 5.30 8.50
CA GLN A 115 -14.19 4.57 7.25
C GLN A 115 -13.49 5.21 6.04
N GLN A 116 -13.09 6.48 6.15
CA GLN A 116 -12.37 7.19 5.11
C GLN A 116 -10.86 7.16 5.31
N MET A 117 -10.36 6.54 6.38
CA MET A 117 -8.93 6.45 6.67
C MET A 117 -8.34 5.12 6.20
N GLY A 118 -7.01 5.08 6.03
CA GLY A 118 -6.26 3.85 5.77
C GLY A 118 -4.76 4.02 5.92
N ILE A 119 -4.05 2.89 6.01
CA ILE A 119 -2.58 2.81 5.92
C ILE A 119 -2.20 2.06 4.66
N THR A 120 -1.31 2.63 3.84
CA THR A 120 -0.79 2.01 2.61
C THR A 120 0.71 1.75 2.74
N GLY A 121 1.36 1.43 1.62
CA GLY A 121 2.81 1.27 1.55
C GLY A 121 3.31 0.03 2.31
N SER A 122 4.49 0.16 2.91
CA SER A 122 5.16 -0.99 3.52
C SER A 122 4.38 -1.59 4.70
N MET A 123 3.72 -0.75 5.50
CA MET A 123 2.94 -1.19 6.67
C MET A 123 1.68 -1.97 6.29
N LEU A 124 1.08 -1.68 5.12
CA LEU A 124 -0.10 -2.38 4.62
C LEU A 124 0.18 -3.88 4.39
N VAL A 125 1.39 -4.20 3.95
CA VAL A 125 1.80 -5.56 3.60
C VAL A 125 2.77 -6.17 4.63
N GLY A 126 2.93 -5.51 5.78
CA GLY A 126 3.81 -5.98 6.85
C GLY A 126 5.31 -5.94 6.54
N LEU A 127 5.73 -5.23 5.48
CA LEU A 127 7.13 -5.13 5.01
C LEU A 127 7.83 -3.85 5.48
N GLN A 128 7.32 -3.19 6.51
CA GLN A 128 7.99 -2.07 7.16
C GLN A 128 9.29 -2.54 7.84
N ALA A 129 10.34 -1.74 7.71
CA ALA A 129 11.63 -1.89 8.40
C ALA A 129 11.78 -0.78 9.47
N PRO A 130 12.72 -0.89 10.42
CA PRO A 130 13.06 0.19 11.33
C PRO A 130 13.29 1.50 10.56
N GLY A 131 12.59 2.56 10.95
CA GLY A 131 12.65 3.86 10.26
C GLY A 131 11.75 3.99 9.03
N SER A 132 10.88 3.02 8.72
CA SER A 132 9.90 3.21 7.64
C SER A 132 8.89 4.29 8.00
N ASP A 133 8.61 5.14 7.01
CA ASP A 133 7.59 6.17 7.07
C ASP A 133 6.17 5.58 7.19
N ILE A 134 5.25 6.42 7.65
CA ILE A 134 3.83 6.08 7.72
C ILE A 134 3.13 6.66 6.50
N ASP A 135 2.81 5.80 5.54
CA ASP A 135 2.01 6.14 4.39
C ASP A 135 0.51 6.10 4.77
N PHE A 136 -0.04 7.25 5.17
CA PHE A 136 -1.46 7.38 5.55
C PHE A 136 -2.31 7.88 4.38
N VAL A 137 -3.52 7.33 4.22
CA VAL A 137 -4.48 7.76 3.20
C VAL A 137 -5.78 8.21 3.83
N VAL A 138 -6.37 9.28 3.30
CA VAL A 138 -7.75 9.68 3.58
C VAL A 138 -8.50 9.79 2.26
N TYR A 139 -9.58 9.03 2.12
CA TYR A 139 -10.37 8.95 0.92
C TYR A 139 -11.47 10.02 0.87
N GLY A 140 -11.78 10.48 -0.34
CA GLY A 140 -12.91 11.36 -0.60
C GLY A 140 -12.72 12.78 -0.03
N PRO A 141 -13.83 13.51 0.23
CA PRO A 141 -13.78 14.93 0.58
C PRO A 141 -13.11 15.21 1.93
N SER A 142 -12.99 14.22 2.82
CA SER A 142 -12.29 14.41 4.10
C SER A 142 -10.78 14.60 3.95
N TRP A 143 -10.20 14.34 2.77
CA TRP A 143 -8.77 14.58 2.52
C TRP A 143 -8.36 16.01 2.88
N TRP A 144 -9.12 17.01 2.43
CA TRP A 144 -8.84 18.42 2.69
C TRP A 144 -8.86 18.74 4.19
N LYS A 145 -9.90 18.25 4.88
CA LYS A 145 -10.05 18.41 6.32
C LYS A 145 -8.90 17.75 7.08
N ALA A 146 -8.54 16.51 6.71
CA ALA A 146 -7.47 15.76 7.34
C ALA A 146 -6.10 16.45 7.18
N ARG A 147 -5.80 16.95 5.97
CA ARG A 147 -4.59 17.74 5.68
C ARG A 147 -4.49 18.94 6.62
N ASP A 148 -5.57 19.71 6.75
CA ASP A 148 -5.58 20.94 7.55
C ASP A 148 -5.45 20.64 9.05
N ILE A 149 -6.10 19.57 9.54
CA ILE A 149 -5.95 19.09 10.92
C ILE A 149 -4.49 18.72 11.21
N LEU A 150 -3.85 17.95 10.32
CA LEU A 150 -2.47 17.51 10.52
C LEU A 150 -1.47 18.67 10.44
N ALA A 151 -1.69 19.65 9.57
CA ALA A 151 -0.86 20.85 9.50
C ALA A 151 -0.90 21.65 10.82
N ARG A 152 -2.10 21.80 11.42
CA ARG A 152 -2.27 22.45 12.72
C ARG A 152 -1.65 21.64 13.85
N ALA A 153 -1.87 20.33 13.88
CA ALA A 153 -1.29 19.45 14.89
C ALA A 153 0.25 19.55 14.88
N LYS A 154 0.88 19.48 13.71
CA LYS A 154 2.35 19.63 13.57
C LYS A 154 2.88 20.97 14.09
N SER A 155 2.09 22.04 13.94
CA SER A 155 2.49 23.38 14.39
C SER A 155 2.42 23.51 15.92
N ASN A 156 1.67 22.65 16.60
CA ASN A 156 1.40 22.72 18.03
C ASN A 156 2.18 21.70 18.88
N GLY A 157 2.98 20.81 18.26
CA GLY A 157 3.77 19.74 18.92
C GLY A 157 3.13 18.35 18.91
#